data_AF-A0A497BVX1-F1
#
_entry.id   AF-A0A497BVX1-F1
#
_cell.length_a   1.000
_cell.length_b   1.000
_cell.length_c   1.000
_cell.angle_alpha   90.00
_cell.angle_beta   90.00
_cell.angle_gamma   90.00
#
_symmetry.space_group_name_H-M   'P 1'
#
loop_
_entity.id
_entity.type
_entity.pdbx_description
1 polymer ?
#
loop_
_entity_poly.entity_id
_entity_poly.type
_entity_poly.pdbx_seq_one_letter_code
_entity_poly.pdbx_strand_id
1 'polypeptide(L)'
;MLTSTLLDYLVVEWDTSALASTQVWYSILNTTTVTSTSPYTESVIYLPLVLNNYGATCTLQYFTPADQTPLTHHKARLGPFTTGDQKVQFIALSRRMDGGECRTSASGLMETTFHIGTVLHLYLPLVVR
;
A
#
# COMPACT_ATOMS: atom_id res chain seq x y z
N MET A 1 -0.16 -15.64 -0.67
CA MET A 1 0.14 -14.28 -1.14
C MET A 1 1.63 -14.07 -1.03
N LEU A 2 2.27 -13.67 -2.11
CA LEU A 2 3.71 -13.40 -2.15
C LEU A 2 3.90 -11.92 -2.49
N THR A 3 4.82 -11.27 -1.79
CA THR A 3 5.16 -9.86 -2.02
C THR A 3 6.63 -9.76 -2.36
N SER A 4 6.98 -9.13 -3.48
CA SER A 4 8.37 -8.87 -3.88
C SER A 4 8.57 -7.39 -4.22
N THR A 5 9.76 -6.86 -3.93
CA THR A 5 10.14 -5.46 -4.19
C THR A 5 11.01 -5.38 -5.44
N LEU A 6 10.62 -4.53 -6.41
CA LEU A 6 11.31 -4.31 -7.68
C LEU A 6 11.61 -2.81 -7.84
N LEU A 7 12.88 -2.45 -7.70
CA LEU A 7 13.43 -1.08 -7.73
C LEU A 7 12.78 -0.14 -6.68
N ASP A 8 11.55 0.29 -6.91
CA ASP A 8 10.78 1.19 -6.02
C ASP A 8 9.28 0.80 -5.91
N TYR A 9 8.91 -0.40 -6.35
CA TYR A 9 7.51 -0.87 -6.37
C TYR A 9 7.37 -2.16 -5.58
N LEU A 10 6.21 -2.29 -4.93
CA LEU A 10 5.78 -3.51 -4.26
C LEU A 10 4.84 -4.24 -5.21
N VAL A 11 5.21 -5.45 -5.58
CA VAL A 11 4.36 -6.33 -6.37
C VAL A 11 3.51 -7.17 -5.41
N VAL A 12 2.20 -7.02 -5.54
CA VAL A 12 1.19 -7.74 -4.78
C VAL A 12 0.56 -8.78 -5.70
N GLU A 13 0.70 -10.05 -5.34
CA GLU A 13 0.16 -11.17 -6.12
C GLU A 13 -0.84 -11.99 -5.31
N TRP A 14 -1.97 -12.34 -5.93
CA TRP A 14 -3.01 -13.15 -5.31
C TRP A 14 -3.80 -13.95 -6.33
N ASP A 15 -4.43 -15.02 -5.83
CA ASP A 15 -5.27 -15.91 -6.62
C ASP A 15 -6.75 -15.75 -6.26
N THR A 16 -7.61 -15.90 -7.26
CA THR A 16 -9.06 -15.96 -7.12
C THR A 16 -9.58 -17.33 -7.55
N SER A 17 -10.61 -17.83 -6.88
CA SER A 17 -11.21 -19.15 -7.18
C SER A 17 -11.96 -19.22 -8.52
N ALA A 18 -12.20 -18.07 -9.15
CA ALA A 18 -12.82 -17.93 -10.45
C ALA A 18 -12.24 -16.71 -11.18
N LEU A 19 -12.53 -16.60 -12.47
CA LEU A 19 -12.13 -15.45 -13.27
C LEU A 19 -12.73 -14.16 -12.69
N ALA A 20 -11.86 -13.19 -12.42
CA ALA A 20 -12.26 -11.93 -11.80
C ALA A 20 -11.52 -10.75 -12.43
N SER A 21 -12.14 -9.58 -12.39
CA SER A 21 -11.48 -8.29 -12.58
C SER A 21 -10.98 -7.78 -11.24
N THR A 22 -9.83 -7.11 -11.23
CA THR A 22 -9.10 -6.83 -9.98
C THR A 22 -8.64 -5.39 -9.82
N GLN A 23 -8.52 -4.96 -8.57
CA GLN A 23 -7.98 -3.64 -8.21
C GLN A 23 -7.33 -3.71 -6.83
N VAL A 24 -6.30 -2.91 -6.56
CA VAL A 24 -5.74 -2.76 -5.21
C VAL A 24 -5.89 -1.33 -4.73
N TRP A 25 -6.34 -1.17 -3.50
CA TRP A 25 -6.40 0.11 -2.80
C TRP A 25 -5.36 0.09 -1.69
N TYR A 26 -4.60 1.17 -1.50
CA TYR A 26 -3.46 1.20 -0.58
C TYR A 26 -3.19 2.59 0.02
N SER A 27 -2.45 2.60 1.13
CA SER A 27 -1.90 3.79 1.77
C SER A 27 -0.44 3.56 2.15
N ILE A 28 0.35 4.63 2.06
CA ILE A 28 1.75 4.64 2.49
C ILE A 28 1.79 5.32 3.86
N LEU A 29 2.21 4.58 4.87
CA LEU A 29 2.31 5.07 6.24
C LEU A 29 3.74 5.59 6.46
N ASN A 30 3.84 6.85 6.88
CA ASN A 30 5.12 7.42 7.30
C ASN A 30 5.62 6.67 8.55
N THR A 31 6.84 6.15 8.45
CA THR A 31 7.54 5.44 9.55
C THR A 31 8.34 6.37 10.45
N THR A 32 8.07 7.69 10.41
CA THR A 32 8.86 8.68 11.18
C THR A 32 9.02 8.21 12.62
N THR A 33 10.26 7.93 13.01
CA THR A 33 10.65 7.61 14.37
C THR A 33 10.11 8.69 15.28
N VAL A 34 9.26 8.31 16.23
CA VAL A 34 8.78 9.22 17.28
C VAL A 34 10.02 9.69 18.03
N THR A 35 10.42 10.94 17.81
CA THR A 35 11.48 11.56 18.61
C THR A 35 10.99 11.62 20.05
N SER A 36 11.78 11.07 20.98
CA SER A 36 11.51 11.17 22.41
C SER A 36 11.30 12.64 22.76
N THR A 37 10.12 13.01 23.21
CA THR A 37 9.86 14.35 23.74
C THR A 37 10.67 14.52 25.02
N SER A 38 11.42 15.61 25.11
CA SER A 38 12.13 15.98 26.35
C SER A 38 11.12 16.14 27.50
N PRO A 39 11.45 15.73 28.74
CA PRO A 39 10.55 15.89 29.87
C PRO A 39 10.24 17.38 30.10
N TYR A 40 8.95 17.71 30.20
CA TYR A 40 8.47 19.06 30.45
C TYR A 40 8.77 19.48 31.89
N THR A 41 9.40 20.65 32.09
CA THR A 41 9.58 21.26 33.41
C THR A 41 8.34 22.04 33.82
N GLU A 42 7.78 21.65 34.96
CA GLU A 42 6.80 22.33 35.85
C GLU A 42 6.19 23.66 35.39
N SER A 43 5.27 23.65 34.40
CA SER A 43 4.15 24.63 34.25
C SER A 43 3.37 24.45 32.94
N VAL A 44 3.02 23.21 32.58
CA VAL A 44 2.15 22.96 31.42
C VAL A 44 0.77 22.52 31.91
N ILE A 45 -0.23 23.36 31.68
CA ILE A 45 -1.65 23.00 31.85
C ILE A 45 -2.00 22.06 30.69
N TYR A 46 -2.26 20.80 31.00
CA TYR A 46 -2.80 19.84 30.04
C TYR A 46 -4.28 20.15 29.79
N LEU A 47 -4.61 20.54 28.56
CA LEU A 47 -5.99 20.46 28.07
C LEU A 47 -6.15 19.08 27.43
N PRO A 48 -6.91 18.14 28.03
CA PRO A 48 -7.10 16.82 27.43
C PRO A 48 -7.90 16.99 26.13
N LEU A 49 -7.21 16.82 25.00
CA LEU A 49 -7.86 16.74 23.70
C LEU A 49 -8.60 15.40 23.62
N VAL A 50 -9.86 15.37 24.04
CA VAL A 50 -10.74 14.23 23.87
C VAL A 50 -11.23 14.23 22.42
N LEU A 51 -10.48 13.54 21.55
CA LEU A 51 -10.97 13.21 20.22
C LEU A 51 -11.93 12.04 20.37
N ASN A 52 -13.20 12.25 20.02
CA ASN A 52 -14.11 11.15 19.70
C ASN A 52 -13.58 10.47 18.45
N ASN A 53 -12.65 9.54 18.63
CA ASN A 53 -12.11 8.70 17.59
C ASN A 53 -13.21 7.71 17.17
N TYR A 54 -14.22 8.20 16.44
CA TYR A 54 -15.09 7.35 15.63
C TYR A 54 -14.16 6.52 14.76
N GLY A 55 -14.10 5.22 15.07
CA GLY A 55 -12.96 4.34 14.80
C GLY A 55 -12.24 4.68 13.51
N ALA A 56 -10.94 4.95 13.61
CA ALA A 56 -10.07 5.27 12.48
C ALA A 56 -10.35 4.32 11.32
N THR A 57 -11.21 4.75 10.41
CA THR A 57 -11.44 4.02 9.17
C THR A 57 -10.12 4.13 8.45
N CYS A 58 -9.50 2.98 8.14
CA CYS A 58 -8.29 2.95 7.34
C CYS A 58 -8.64 3.58 5.98
N THR A 59 -8.36 4.87 5.84
CA THR A 59 -8.59 5.60 4.60
C THR A 59 -7.44 5.25 3.67
N LEU A 60 -7.71 4.32 2.75
CA LEU A 60 -6.79 3.97 1.69
C LEU A 60 -6.77 5.13 0.69
N GLN A 61 -5.61 5.77 0.54
CA GLN A 61 -5.44 7.04 -0.16
C GLN A 61 -5.22 6.87 -1.66
N TYR A 62 -4.70 5.72 -2.07
CA TYR A 62 -4.30 5.41 -3.44
C TYR A 62 -5.01 4.16 -3.95
N PHE A 63 -5.12 4.05 -5.27
CA PHE A 63 -5.68 2.87 -5.94
C PHE A 63 -4.96 2.61 -7.27
N THR A 64 -4.88 1.34 -7.66
CA THR A 64 -4.41 0.96 -9.00
C THR A 64 -5.55 1.09 -10.01
N PRO A 65 -5.27 1.28 -11.31
CA PRO A 65 -6.27 1.04 -12.35
C PRO A 65 -6.88 -0.36 -12.20
N ALA A 66 -8.17 -0.50 -12.50
CA ALA A 66 -8.82 -1.80 -12.47
C ALA A 66 -8.37 -2.64 -13.68
N ASP A 67 -7.83 -3.82 -13.42
CA ASP A 67 -7.54 -4.82 -14.45
C ASP A 67 -8.82 -5.59 -14.75
N GLN A 68 -9.29 -5.48 -15.98
CA GLN A 68 -10.53 -6.11 -16.43
C GLN A 68 -10.30 -7.49 -17.05
N THR A 69 -9.05 -7.94 -17.14
CA THR A 69 -8.69 -9.23 -17.74
C THR A 69 -9.18 -10.35 -16.82
N PRO A 70 -10.13 -11.20 -17.27
CA PRO A 70 -10.72 -12.23 -16.42
C PRO A 70 -9.72 -13.38 -16.24
N LEU A 71 -8.88 -13.28 -15.21
CA LEU A 71 -7.87 -14.28 -14.84
C LEU A 71 -8.14 -14.84 -13.44
N THR A 72 -7.45 -15.92 -13.08
CA THR A 72 -7.42 -16.46 -11.71
C THR A 72 -6.20 -16.03 -10.92
N HIS A 73 -5.09 -15.67 -11.58
CA HIS A 73 -3.87 -15.20 -10.95
C HIS A 73 -3.66 -13.73 -11.31
N HIS A 74 -3.47 -12.89 -10.29
CA HIS A 74 -3.46 -11.44 -10.43
C HIS A 74 -2.21 -10.85 -9.81
N LYS A 75 -1.77 -9.73 -10.39
CA LYS A 75 -0.67 -8.94 -9.86
C LYS A 75 -0.96 -7.46 -9.97
N ALA A 76 -0.57 -6.72 -8.95
CA ALA A 76 -0.66 -5.26 -8.92
C ALA A 76 0.67 -4.66 -8.46
N ARG A 77 1.03 -3.51 -9.02
CA ARG A 77 2.21 -2.75 -8.62
C ARG A 77 1.77 -1.57 -7.78
N LEU A 78 2.24 -1.50 -6.55
CA LEU A 78 2.02 -0.39 -5.64
C LEU A 78 3.29 0.48 -5.61
N GLY A 79 3.12 1.79 -5.55
CA GLY A 79 4.21 2.76 -5.57
C GLY A 79 4.03 3.81 -6.68
N PRO A 80 5.10 4.54 -7.05
CA PRO A 80 6.47 4.39 -6.56
C PRO A 80 6.63 4.75 -5.09
N PHE A 81 7.57 4.10 -4.42
CA PHE A 81 7.95 4.39 -3.04
C PHE A 81 9.27 5.16 -2.98
N THR A 82 9.50 5.87 -1.88
CA THR A 82 10.77 6.56 -1.63
C THR A 82 11.78 5.64 -0.93
N THR A 83 13.07 6.00 -1.03
CA THR A 83 14.15 5.29 -0.34
C THR A 83 13.98 5.32 1.17
N GLY A 84 14.47 4.28 1.83
CA GLY A 84 14.36 4.10 3.29
C GLY A 84 13.27 3.10 3.70
N ASP A 85 12.93 3.15 5.00
CA ASP A 85 11.93 2.25 5.58
C ASP A 85 10.52 2.74 5.26
N GLN A 86 9.78 1.93 4.52
CA GLN A 86 8.43 2.22 4.09
C GLN A 86 7.47 1.21 4.67
N LYS A 87 6.28 1.69 5.04
CA LYS A 87 5.20 0.85 5.54
C LYS A 87 3.97 1.07 4.67
N VAL A 88 3.35 -0.01 4.20
CA VAL A 88 2.20 0.06 3.29
C VAL A 88 1.08 -0.78 3.84
N GLN A 89 -0.13 -0.21 3.83
CA GLN A 89 -1.38 -0.92 4.08
C GLN A 89 -2.17 -1.02 2.79
N PHE A 90 -2.78 -2.17 2.48
CA PHE A 90 -3.54 -2.35 1.25
C PHE A 90 -4.65 -3.40 1.39
N ILE A 91 -5.63 -3.31 0.48
CA ILE A 91 -6.65 -4.35 0.23
C ILE A 91 -6.66 -4.69 -1.25
N ALA A 92 -6.79 -5.97 -1.56
CA ALA A 92 -7.04 -6.46 -2.90
C ALA A 92 -8.55 -6.65 -3.10
N LEU A 93 -9.08 -6.08 -4.17
CA LEU A 93 -10.47 -6.19 -4.60
C LEU A 93 -10.53 -7.11 -5.81
N SER A 94 -11.52 -7.99 -5.81
CA SER A 94 -11.80 -8.92 -6.92
C SER A 94 -13.29 -8.92 -7.19
N ARG A 95 -13.66 -8.51 -8.40
CA ARG A 95 -15.04 -8.46 -8.88
C ARG A 95 -15.26 -9.60 -9.86
N ARG A 96 -16.30 -10.39 -9.65
CA ARG A 96 -16.69 -11.48 -10.55
C ARG A 96 -18.20 -11.53 -10.71
N MET A 97 -18.64 -12.23 -11.76
CA MET A 97 -20.04 -12.61 -11.90
C MET A 97 -20.31 -13.83 -11.01
N ASP A 98 -21.38 -13.78 -10.24
CA ASP A 98 -21.87 -14.87 -9.40
C ASP A 98 -23.38 -14.99 -9.61
N GLY A 99 -23.82 -16.05 -10.31
CA GLY A 99 -25.25 -16.28 -10.57
C GLY A 99 -25.99 -15.19 -11.35
N GLY A 100 -25.29 -14.34 -12.11
CA GLY A 100 -25.89 -13.23 -12.87
C GLY A 100 -25.74 -11.85 -12.21
N GLU A 101 -25.24 -11.80 -10.97
CA GLU A 101 -24.92 -10.55 -10.28
C GLU A 101 -23.42 -10.30 -10.23
N CYS A 102 -23.04 -9.02 -10.23
CA CYS A 102 -21.67 -8.60 -10.00
C CYS A 102 -21.37 -8.59 -8.50
N ARG A 103 -20.54 -9.53 -8.05
CA ARG A 103 -20.10 -9.58 -6.65
C ARG A 103 -18.65 -9.14 -6.53
N THR A 104 -18.42 -8.16 -5.65
CA THR A 104 -17.08 -7.72 -5.27
C THR A 104 -16.68 -8.37 -3.95
N SER A 105 -15.52 -9.01 -3.94
CA SER A 105 -14.87 -9.55 -2.76
C SER A 105 -13.63 -8.73 -2.44
N ALA A 106 -13.37 -8.48 -1.16
CA ALA A 106 -12.17 -7.79 -0.70
C ALA A 106 -11.33 -8.76 0.14
N SER A 107 -10.01 -8.62 0.06
CA SER A 107 -9.12 -9.21 1.05
C SER A 107 -9.30 -8.51 2.40
N GLY A 108 -8.79 -9.13 3.47
CA GLY A 108 -8.54 -8.39 4.72
C GLY A 108 -7.56 -7.24 4.49
N LEU A 109 -7.53 -6.27 5.42
CA LEU A 109 -6.51 -5.22 5.43
C LEU A 109 -5.15 -5.87 5.71
N MET A 110 -4.24 -5.73 4.77
CA MET A 110 -2.89 -6.26 4.84
C MET A 110 -1.91 -5.13 5.08
N GLU A 111 -0.86 -5.42 5.85
CA GLU A 111 0.17 -4.47 6.20
C GLU A 111 1.53 -5.11 5.99
N THR A 112 2.44 -4.38 5.36
CA THR A 112 3.82 -4.83 5.18
C THR A 112 4.79 -3.66 5.33
N THR A 113 5.98 -3.97 5.85
CA THR A 113 7.09 -3.04 5.99
C THR A 113 8.26 -3.57 5.18
N PHE A 114 8.89 -2.70 4.41
CA PHE A 114 10.03 -3.05 3.57
C PHE A 114 11.01 -1.88 3.49
N HIS A 115 12.26 -2.19 3.18
CA HIS A 115 13.32 -1.22 3.03
C HIS A 115 13.69 -1.07 1.56
N ILE A 116 13.65 0.14 1.02
CA ILE A 116 14.15 0.44 -0.32
C ILE A 116 15.55 1.02 -0.22
N GLY A 117 16.53 0.23 -0.67
CA GLY A 117 17.92 0.68 -0.81
C GLY A 117 18.08 1.75 -1.88
N THR A 118 19.21 2.45 -1.87
CA THR A 118 19.49 3.51 -2.84
C THR A 118 19.65 2.93 -4.25
N VAL A 119 18.76 3.28 -5.18
CA VAL A 119 18.88 2.91 -6.60
C VAL A 119 19.86 3.85 -7.29
N LEU A 120 21.06 3.34 -7.64
CA LEU A 120 22.05 4.07 -8.43
C LEU A 120 21.73 3.95 -9.92
N HIS A 121 21.30 5.04 -10.56
CA HIS A 121 21.15 5.11 -12.02
C HIS A 121 22.50 5.43 -12.67
N LEU A 122 23.10 4.45 -13.34
CA LEU A 122 24.29 4.66 -14.18
C LEU A 122 23.84 5.13 -15.57
N TYR A 123 23.99 6.42 -15.88
CA TYR A 123 23.76 6.95 -17.22
C TYR A 123 25.02 6.75 -18.08
N LEU A 124 24.97 5.80 -19.02
CA LEU A 124 25.96 5.74 -20.11
C LEU A 124 25.46 6.60 -21.30
N PRO A 125 26.16 7.67 -21.69
CA PRO A 125 25.87 8.34 -22.95
C PRO A 125 26.28 7.44 -24.12
N LEU A 126 25.30 6.91 -24.86
CA LEU A 126 25.52 6.25 -26.14
C LEU A 126 25.70 7.32 -27.23
N VAL A 127 26.94 7.54 -27.66
CA VAL A 127 27.22 8.28 -28.89
C VAL A 127 27.10 7.29 -30.05
N VAL A 128 25.96 7.33 -30.76
CA VAL A 128 25.80 6.63 -32.03
C VAL A 128 26.51 7.45 -33.11
N ARG A 129 27.47 6.85 -33.81
CA ARG A 129 28.12 7.42 -35.00
C ARG A 129 27.52 6.85 -36.26
#